data_AF-A0A959Z4U1-F1
#
_entry.id   AF-A0A959Z4U1-F1
#
_cell.length_a   1.000
_cell.length_b   1.000
_cell.length_c   1.000
_cell.angle_alpha   90.00
_cell.angle_beta   90.00
_cell.angle_gamma   90.00
#
_symmetry.space_group_name_H-M   'P 1'
#
loop_
_entity.id
_entity.type
_entity.pdbx_description
1 polymer ?
#
loop_
_entity_poly.entity_id
_entity_poly.type
_entity_poly.pdbx_seq_one_letter_code
_entity_poly.pdbx_strand_id
1 'polypeptide(L)'
;CNLGEGGGGMIGQLAGLTTGAEFDPALYDQAEVYEPLADNVNAPLPERVTLERYCPPRLNQGVQGSCVAWASAYAARTIVQAQATGADPRQSAFSPSYLYNQIKIPNSSCQGAYIYRAMEHMLDGGVLPFSQFAYTDQSCAKQPSSDEMQRAMPFKIKGYQRLSQSGDPRSMVDMA
;
A
#
# COMPACT_ATOMS: atom_id res chain seq x y z
N CYS A 1 -13.78 5.44 4.53
CA CYS A 1 -14.96 4.69 4.10
C CYS A 1 -16.10 4.96 5.07
N ASN A 2 -16.98 5.90 4.74
CA ASN A 2 -18.24 6.06 5.47
C ASN A 2 -19.23 6.80 4.58
N LEU A 3 -20.47 6.33 4.49
CA LEU A 3 -21.58 7.17 4.06
C LEU A 3 -22.86 6.72 4.81
N GLY A 4 -23.48 7.66 5.51
CA GLY A 4 -24.93 7.65 5.74
C GLY A 4 -25.65 7.74 4.38
N GLU A 5 -26.94 7.43 4.25
CA GLU A 5 -28.05 7.35 5.19
C GLU A 5 -28.96 6.17 4.81
N GLY A 6 -29.67 5.64 5.82
CA GLY A 6 -31.09 5.30 5.73
C GLY A 6 -31.55 4.11 4.88
N GLY A 7 -31.96 3.03 5.55
CA GLY A 7 -32.88 2.03 4.98
C GLY A 7 -32.64 0.62 5.50
N GLY A 8 -33.47 0.19 6.46
CA GLY A 8 -33.27 -1.04 7.24
C GLY A 8 -33.43 -2.37 6.48
N GLY A 9 -32.83 -3.41 7.07
CA GLY A 9 -33.13 -4.81 6.78
C GLY A 9 -31.88 -5.67 6.72
N MET A 10 -31.56 -6.37 7.82
CA MET A 10 -30.90 -7.69 8.03
C MET A 10 -29.89 -8.26 7.00
N ILE A 11 -29.31 -7.44 6.12
CA ILE A 11 -28.25 -7.75 5.14
C ILE A 11 -26.96 -6.95 5.48
N GLY A 12 -27.02 -6.08 6.49
CA GLY A 12 -25.98 -5.10 6.84
C GLY A 12 -24.64 -5.67 7.32
N GLN A 13 -24.53 -6.98 7.54
CA GLN A 13 -23.28 -7.59 8.04
C GLN A 13 -22.33 -8.06 6.93
N LEU A 14 -22.79 -8.13 5.68
CA LEU A 14 -21.96 -8.43 4.49
C LEU A 14 -21.63 -7.19 3.65
N ALA A 15 -22.31 -6.05 3.89
CA ALA A 15 -22.10 -4.80 3.17
C ALA A 15 -20.90 -3.96 3.67
N GLY A 16 -20.25 -4.37 4.77
CA GLY A 16 -19.19 -3.60 5.43
C GLY A 16 -17.79 -3.73 4.82
N LEU A 17 -17.61 -4.57 3.80
CA LEU A 17 -16.32 -4.71 3.11
C LEU A 17 -16.33 -3.85 1.85
N THR A 18 -15.84 -2.61 1.96
CA THR A 18 -15.57 -1.76 0.80
C THR A 18 -14.50 -2.40 -0.08
N THR A 19 -14.84 -2.76 -1.32
CA THR A 19 -13.96 -3.45 -2.27
C THR A 19 -13.11 -2.52 -3.15
N GLY A 20 -13.09 -1.21 -2.86
CA GLY A 20 -12.47 -0.21 -3.73
C GLY A 20 -11.82 0.94 -2.95
N ALA A 21 -10.93 1.65 -3.63
CA ALA A 21 -10.29 2.88 -3.15
C ALA A 21 -11.00 4.10 -3.75
N GLU A 22 -11.13 5.16 -2.96
CA GLU A 22 -11.48 6.50 -3.47
C GLU A 22 -10.19 7.19 -3.90
N PHE A 23 -10.16 7.67 -5.14
CA PHE A 23 -9.02 8.37 -5.72
C PHE A 23 -9.28 9.87 -5.72
N ASP A 24 -8.38 10.64 -5.13
CA ASP A 24 -8.33 12.10 -5.27
C ASP A 24 -7.45 12.44 -6.48
N PRO A 25 -8.01 13.01 -7.57
CA PRO A 25 -7.25 13.34 -8.78
C PRO A 25 -6.04 14.24 -8.52
N ALA A 26 -6.16 15.23 -7.64
CA ALA A 26 -5.10 16.20 -7.39
C ALA A 26 -3.89 15.58 -6.68
N LEU A 27 -4.13 14.58 -5.83
CA LEU A 27 -3.06 13.79 -5.18
C LEU A 27 -2.54 12.68 -6.10
N TYR A 28 -3.40 12.14 -6.96
CA TYR A 28 -3.01 11.12 -7.94
C TYR A 28 -2.03 11.68 -8.98
N ASP A 29 -2.25 12.92 -9.42
CA ASP A 29 -1.41 13.60 -10.41
C ASP A 29 -0.06 14.09 -9.86
N GLN A 30 0.15 14.07 -8.55
CA GLN A 30 1.45 14.42 -7.93
C GLN A 30 2.51 13.32 -8.10
N ALA A 31 2.10 12.09 -8.41
CA ALA A 31 3.04 11.01 -8.62
C ALA A 31 3.83 11.23 -9.93
N GLU A 32 5.16 11.23 -9.81
CA GLU A 32 6.04 11.32 -10.99
C GLU A 32 5.79 10.16 -11.97
N VAL A 33 5.79 10.52 -13.24
CA VAL A 33 5.78 9.59 -14.36
C VAL A 33 7.21 9.57 -14.90
N TYR A 34 7.90 8.44 -14.75
CA TYR A 34 9.26 8.24 -15.28
C TYR A 34 9.21 7.82 -16.75
N GLU A 35 10.37 7.90 -17.40
CA GLU A 35 10.57 7.43 -18.77
C GLU A 35 10.16 5.95 -18.97
N PRO A 36 9.87 5.57 -20.23
CA PRO A 36 9.49 4.21 -20.63
C PRO A 36 10.25 3.09 -19.97
N LEU A 37 9.50 2.05 -19.61
CA LEU A 37 10.07 0.71 -19.62
C LEU A 37 10.44 0.35 -21.06
N ALA A 38 11.69 -0.06 -21.28
CA ALA A 38 12.25 -0.35 -22.59
C ALA A 38 11.29 -1.12 -23.52
N ASP A 39 11.24 -0.71 -24.79
CA ASP A 39 10.39 -1.27 -25.82
C ASP A 39 10.45 -2.82 -25.82
N ASN A 40 9.26 -3.45 -25.77
CA ASN A 40 9.07 -4.90 -25.59
C ASN A 40 9.70 -5.75 -26.72
N VAL A 41 10.23 -5.09 -27.75
CA VAL A 41 11.00 -5.67 -28.86
C VAL A 41 12.36 -6.22 -28.38
N ASN A 42 13.04 -5.54 -27.43
CA ASN A 42 14.39 -5.92 -27.00
C ASN A 42 14.40 -6.71 -25.68
N ALA A 43 13.25 -6.84 -25.02
CA ALA A 43 13.09 -7.59 -23.77
C ALA A 43 11.67 -8.18 -23.68
N PRO A 44 11.36 -9.21 -24.49
CA PRO A 44 10.01 -9.78 -24.53
C PRO A 44 9.61 -10.31 -23.15
N LEU A 45 8.43 -9.90 -22.68
CA LEU A 45 7.85 -10.43 -21.45
C LEU A 45 7.64 -11.95 -21.55
N PRO A 46 7.88 -12.71 -20.47
CA PRO A 46 7.59 -14.13 -20.46
C PRO A 46 6.08 -14.37 -20.61
N GLU A 47 5.70 -15.51 -21.19
CA GLU A 47 4.29 -15.90 -21.35
C GLU A 47 3.52 -15.91 -20.02
N ARG A 48 4.22 -16.20 -18.92
CA ARG A 48 3.66 -16.15 -17.56
C ARG A 48 4.75 -15.88 -16.55
N VAL A 49 4.45 -14.95 -15.64
CA VAL A 49 5.23 -14.71 -14.41
C VAL A 49 4.30 -14.79 -13.21
N THR A 50 4.81 -15.31 -12.08
CA THR A 50 4.10 -15.27 -10.80
C THR A 50 5.04 -14.78 -9.70
N LEU A 51 4.53 -13.89 -8.85
CA LEU A 51 5.23 -13.40 -7.67
C LEU A 51 4.80 -14.13 -6.39
N GLU A 52 3.92 -15.14 -6.50
CA GLU A 52 3.27 -15.80 -5.36
C GLU A 52 4.27 -16.32 -4.32
N ARG A 53 5.43 -16.85 -4.75
CA ARG A 53 6.49 -17.35 -3.86
C ARG A 53 7.10 -16.26 -2.95
N TYR A 54 6.91 -14.98 -3.29
CA TYR A 54 7.41 -13.82 -2.55
C TYR A 54 6.29 -13.15 -1.74
N CYS A 55 5.06 -13.61 -1.86
CA CYS A 55 3.93 -13.03 -1.14
C CYS A 55 4.00 -13.39 0.35
N PRO A 56 3.73 -12.43 1.25
CA PRO A 56 3.50 -12.75 2.66
C PRO A 56 2.21 -13.55 2.84
N PRO A 57 2.00 -14.19 4.01
CA PRO A 57 0.72 -14.78 4.37
C PRO A 57 -0.45 -13.82 4.18
N ARG A 58 -1.59 -14.32 3.73
CA ARG A 58 -2.81 -13.48 3.65
C ARG A 58 -3.30 -13.17 5.07
N LEU A 59 -3.55 -11.89 5.34
CA LEU A 59 -4.14 -11.39 6.59
C LEU A 59 -5.30 -10.44 6.27
N ASN A 60 -5.85 -9.78 7.30
CA ASN A 60 -7.06 -8.96 7.19
C ASN A 60 -6.87 -7.58 7.83
N GLN A 61 -7.30 -6.53 7.12
CA GLN A 61 -7.35 -5.15 7.63
C GLN A 61 -8.45 -4.89 8.66
N GLY A 62 -9.38 -5.82 8.83
CA GLY A 62 -10.52 -5.67 9.72
C GLY A 62 -11.41 -4.49 9.32
N VAL A 63 -11.89 -3.75 10.30
CA VAL A 63 -12.82 -2.62 10.10
C VAL A 63 -12.12 -1.29 9.78
N GLN A 64 -10.79 -1.25 9.84
CA GLN A 64 -10.02 -0.04 9.60
C GLN A 64 -9.87 0.22 8.10
N GLY A 65 -10.00 1.49 7.68
CA GLY A 65 -9.77 1.91 6.30
C GLY A 65 -8.28 1.97 5.93
N SER A 66 -7.54 0.89 6.17
CA SER A 66 -6.07 0.80 6.04
C SER A 66 -5.58 0.04 4.80
N CYS A 67 -6.49 -0.25 3.86
CA CYS A 67 -6.21 -1.02 2.63
C CYS A 67 -4.97 -0.53 1.88
N VAL A 68 -4.75 0.78 1.81
CA VAL A 68 -3.57 1.36 1.16
C VAL A 68 -2.27 0.91 1.81
N ALA A 69 -2.20 0.85 3.14
CA ALA A 69 -1.00 0.40 3.83
C ALA A 69 -0.82 -1.13 3.75
N TRP A 70 -1.91 -1.89 3.77
CA TRP A 70 -1.87 -3.34 3.52
C TRP A 70 -1.38 -3.68 2.11
N ALA A 71 -1.88 -2.99 1.09
CA ALA A 71 -1.44 -3.19 -0.28
C ALA A 71 0.03 -2.76 -0.48
N SER A 72 0.37 -1.56 0.01
CA SER A 72 1.66 -0.92 -0.28
C SER A 72 2.80 -1.48 0.57
N ALA A 73 2.65 -1.49 1.90
CA ALA A 73 3.69 -1.97 2.80
C ALA A 73 3.64 -3.49 2.95
N TYR A 74 2.51 -4.03 3.43
CA TYR A 74 2.46 -5.45 3.78
C TYR A 74 2.67 -6.34 2.55
N ALA A 75 1.94 -6.11 1.47
CA ALA A 75 2.06 -6.94 0.26
C ALA A 75 3.22 -6.50 -0.65
N ALA A 76 3.11 -5.34 -1.31
CA ALA A 76 4.02 -4.96 -2.39
C ALA A 76 5.48 -4.81 -1.92
N ARG A 77 5.72 -4.06 -0.84
CA ARG A 77 7.09 -3.87 -0.33
C ARG A 77 7.72 -5.18 0.16
N THR A 78 6.95 -6.10 0.73
CA THR A 78 7.44 -7.43 1.11
C THR A 78 7.78 -8.28 -0.08
N ILE A 79 6.94 -8.29 -1.13
CA ILE A 79 7.22 -9.02 -2.37
C ILE A 79 8.55 -8.54 -2.97
N VAL A 80 8.76 -7.22 -3.07
CA VAL A 80 10.00 -6.64 -3.58
C VAL A 80 11.20 -7.01 -2.70
N GLN A 81 11.05 -7.01 -1.37
CA GLN A 81 12.12 -7.41 -0.44
C GLN A 81 12.50 -8.87 -0.59
N ALA A 82 11.50 -9.76 -0.57
CA ALA A 82 11.70 -11.20 -0.65
C ALA A 82 12.30 -11.59 -2.00
N GLN A 83 11.87 -10.92 -3.09
CA GLN A 83 12.46 -11.11 -4.41
C GLN A 83 13.93 -10.66 -4.45
N ALA A 84 14.25 -9.48 -3.89
CA ALA A 84 15.60 -8.92 -3.96
C ALA A 84 16.62 -9.64 -3.05
N THR A 85 16.16 -10.19 -1.92
CA THR A 85 17.04 -10.74 -0.88
C THR A 85 16.97 -12.26 -0.72
N GLY A 86 15.93 -12.90 -1.26
CA GLY A 86 15.63 -14.30 -0.99
C GLY A 86 15.08 -14.58 0.41
N ALA A 87 14.78 -13.54 1.19
CA ALA A 87 14.21 -13.69 2.53
C ALA A 87 12.82 -14.36 2.49
N ASP A 88 12.49 -15.15 3.52
CA ASP A 88 11.17 -15.73 3.69
C ASP A 88 10.12 -14.62 3.94
N PRO A 89 9.15 -14.41 3.03
CA PRO A 89 8.15 -13.35 3.16
C PRO A 89 7.24 -13.53 4.38
N ARG A 90 7.19 -14.73 4.98
CA ARG A 90 6.46 -14.97 6.24
C ARG A 90 7.14 -14.32 7.45
N GLN A 91 8.45 -14.10 7.38
CA GLN A 91 9.27 -13.52 8.45
C GLN A 91 9.71 -12.09 8.15
N SER A 92 9.73 -11.70 6.86
CA SER A 92 10.12 -10.36 6.41
C SER A 92 8.93 -9.50 5.94
N ALA A 93 7.72 -9.81 6.39
CA ALA A 93 6.54 -8.99 6.10
C ALA A 93 6.68 -7.60 6.72
N PHE A 94 6.27 -6.54 6.02
CA PHE A 94 6.30 -5.16 6.54
C PHE A 94 5.00 -4.78 7.25
N SER A 95 5.10 -3.87 8.21
CA SER A 95 3.98 -3.45 9.05
C SER A 95 3.04 -2.49 8.31
N PRO A 96 1.76 -2.86 8.11
CA PRO A 96 0.77 -1.93 7.59
C PRO A 96 0.42 -0.86 8.63
N SER A 97 0.43 -1.15 9.94
CA SER A 97 0.15 -0.16 10.98
C SER A 97 1.24 0.88 11.13
N TYR A 98 2.52 0.52 10.93
CA TYR A 98 3.62 1.47 10.93
C TYR A 98 3.36 2.55 9.88
N LEU A 99 3.10 2.13 8.64
CA LEU A 99 2.85 3.06 7.54
C LEU A 99 1.52 3.81 7.75
N TYR A 100 0.42 3.08 7.96
CA TYR A 100 -0.93 3.66 8.04
C TYR A 100 -1.06 4.76 9.09
N ASN A 101 -0.48 4.56 10.27
CA ASN A 101 -0.63 5.51 11.38
C ASN A 101 0.02 6.88 11.09
N GLN A 102 0.92 6.94 10.10
CA GLN A 102 1.63 8.14 9.67
C GLN A 102 0.99 8.81 8.44
N ILE A 103 0.26 8.06 7.60
CA ILE A 103 -0.28 8.54 6.32
C ILE A 103 -1.81 8.64 6.26
N LYS A 104 -2.51 8.17 7.30
CA LYS A 104 -3.97 8.20 7.38
C LYS A 104 -4.50 9.62 7.17
N ILE A 105 -5.70 9.72 6.61
CA ILE A 105 -6.39 11.01 6.48
C ILE A 105 -6.64 11.56 7.89
N PRO A 106 -6.20 12.80 8.22
CA PRO A 106 -6.48 13.41 9.51
C PRO A 106 -7.98 13.52 9.77
N ASN A 107 -8.41 13.40 11.04
CA ASN A 107 -9.82 13.50 11.45
C ASN A 107 -10.78 12.52 10.74
N SER A 108 -10.26 11.42 10.18
CA SER A 108 -11.06 10.42 9.45
C SER A 108 -11.59 9.28 10.32
N SER A 109 -11.30 9.24 11.63
CA SER A 109 -11.61 8.08 12.47
C SER A 109 -11.02 6.76 11.93
N CYS A 110 -9.75 6.81 11.50
CA CYS A 110 -9.03 5.68 10.91
C CYS A 110 -9.67 5.17 9.60
N GLN A 111 -10.04 6.10 8.71
CA GLN A 111 -10.68 5.80 7.45
C GLN A 111 -9.94 6.41 6.27
N GLY A 112 -9.15 5.58 5.58
CA GLY A 112 -8.51 5.94 4.32
C GLY A 112 -7.10 6.51 4.47
N ALA A 113 -6.37 6.42 3.38
CA ALA A 113 -5.07 7.03 3.12
C ALA A 113 -4.90 7.12 1.60
N TYR A 114 -3.93 7.89 1.12
CA TYR A 114 -3.63 8.01 -0.30
C TYR A 114 -2.39 7.19 -0.65
N ILE A 115 -2.44 6.46 -1.78
CA ILE A 115 -1.30 5.65 -2.26
C ILE A 115 -0.06 6.52 -2.47
N TYR A 116 -0.23 7.72 -3.02
CA TYR A 116 0.85 8.69 -3.17
C TYR A 116 1.59 8.96 -1.85
N ARG A 117 0.85 9.26 -0.77
CA ARG A 117 1.41 9.45 0.57
C ARG A 117 2.11 8.21 1.11
N ALA A 118 1.58 7.03 0.80
CA ALA A 118 2.20 5.77 1.17
C ALA A 118 3.57 5.59 0.49
N MET A 119 3.67 5.96 -0.78
CA MET A 119 4.91 5.87 -1.54
C MET A 119 5.93 6.93 -1.11
N GLU A 120 5.53 8.19 -0.94
CA GLU A 120 6.39 9.26 -0.39
C GLU A 120 6.99 8.84 0.96
N HIS A 121 6.14 8.36 1.87
CA HIS A 121 6.59 7.96 3.20
C HIS A 121 7.59 6.80 3.15
N MET A 122 7.33 5.78 2.33
CA MET A 122 8.27 4.67 2.16
C MET A 122 9.56 5.07 1.44
N LEU A 123 9.54 6.11 0.60
CA LEU A 123 10.73 6.65 -0.08
C LEU A 123 11.61 7.40 0.94
N ASP A 124 11.01 8.29 1.72
CA ASP A 124 11.73 9.19 2.62
C ASP A 124 12.10 8.54 3.95
N GLY A 125 11.21 7.74 4.53
CA GLY A 125 11.33 7.18 5.87
C GLY A 125 11.45 5.66 5.94
N GLY A 126 11.05 4.95 4.87
CA GLY A 126 11.01 3.49 4.86
C GLY A 126 9.88 2.93 5.73
N VAL A 127 9.94 1.63 6.03
CA VAL A 127 8.88 0.92 6.76
C VAL A 127 9.44 -0.17 7.67
N LEU A 128 8.88 -0.32 8.87
CA LEU A 128 9.31 -1.37 9.80
C LEU A 128 8.72 -2.75 9.46
N PRO A 129 9.44 -3.83 9.79
CA PRO A 129 8.88 -5.18 9.78
C PRO A 129 7.63 -5.31 10.67
N PHE A 130 6.69 -6.15 10.26
CA PHE A 130 5.44 -6.44 10.98
C PHE A 130 5.70 -6.88 12.43
N SER A 131 6.77 -7.67 12.64
CA SER A 131 7.18 -8.14 13.96
C SER A 131 7.66 -7.03 14.91
N GLN A 132 8.06 -5.87 14.37
CA GLN A 132 8.54 -4.73 15.16
C GLN A 132 7.44 -3.69 15.39
N PHE A 133 6.36 -3.73 14.61
CA PHE A 133 5.22 -2.83 14.76
C PHE A 133 3.93 -3.57 14.42
N ALA A 134 3.33 -4.21 15.42
CA ALA A 134 2.17 -5.07 15.21
C ALA A 134 0.93 -4.32 14.71
N TYR A 135 0.08 -5.03 13.96
CA TYR A 135 -1.18 -4.50 13.45
C TYR A 135 -2.32 -4.67 14.46
N THR A 136 -3.19 -3.66 14.53
CA THR A 136 -4.51 -3.73 15.17
C THR A 136 -5.48 -2.88 14.37
N ASP A 137 -6.67 -3.40 14.10
CA ASP A 137 -7.74 -2.66 13.43
C ASP A 137 -8.53 -1.78 14.42
N GLN A 138 -8.32 -1.97 15.72
CA GLN A 138 -9.03 -1.26 16.80
C GLN A 138 -8.51 0.16 17.03
N SER A 139 -7.31 0.49 16.55
CA SER A 139 -6.72 1.82 16.71
C SER A 139 -5.70 2.12 15.62
N CYS A 140 -5.66 3.38 15.20
CA CYS A 140 -4.60 3.91 14.33
C CYS A 140 -3.78 5.01 15.02
N ALA A 141 -3.84 5.10 16.36
CA ALA A 141 -3.25 6.22 17.10
C ALA A 141 -1.75 6.04 17.40
N LYS A 142 -1.24 4.80 17.47
CA LYS A 142 0.15 4.52 17.82
C LYS A 142 1.10 5.15 16.80
N GLN A 143 1.86 6.16 17.22
CA GLN A 143 2.93 6.74 16.40
C GLN A 143 4.24 5.98 16.65
N PRO A 144 5.11 5.83 15.64
CA PRO A 144 6.42 5.25 15.84
C PRO A 144 7.32 6.17 16.68
N SER A 145 8.18 5.58 17.51
CA SER A 145 9.22 6.31 18.22
C SER A 145 10.36 6.75 17.30
N SER A 146 11.23 7.65 17.78
CA SER A 146 12.47 8.02 17.07
C SER A 146 13.30 6.81 16.65
N ASP A 147 13.41 5.84 17.53
CA ASP A 147 14.22 4.63 17.32
C ASP A 147 13.54 3.70 16.30
N GLU A 148 12.21 3.60 16.34
CA GLU A 148 11.43 2.88 15.33
C GLU A 148 11.58 3.52 13.95
N MET A 149 11.55 4.86 13.86
CA MET A 149 11.79 5.58 12.62
C MET A 149 13.22 5.38 12.09
N GLN A 150 14.23 5.38 12.96
CA GLN A 150 15.61 5.12 12.54
C GLN A 150 15.79 3.69 12.03
N ARG A 151 15.15 2.70 12.66
CA ARG A 151 15.17 1.30 12.21
C ARG A 151 14.42 1.06 10.90
N ALA A 152 13.52 1.97 10.50
CA ALA A 152 12.81 1.90 9.23
C ALA A 152 13.64 2.37 8.03
N MET A 153 14.63 3.26 8.26
CA MET A 153 15.44 3.87 7.20
C MET A 153 16.14 2.88 6.25
N PRO A 154 16.65 1.72 6.70
CA PRO A 154 17.24 0.73 5.80
C PRO A 154 16.23 0.08 4.84
N PHE A 155 14.93 0.21 5.10
CA PHE A 155 13.86 -0.44 4.34
C PHE A 155 13.12 0.50 3.37
N LYS A 156 13.74 1.64 3.04
CA LYS A 156 13.23 2.56 2.02
C LYS A 156 12.99 1.87 0.68
N ILE A 157 12.02 2.37 -0.07
CA ILE A 157 11.92 2.08 -1.50
C ILE A 157 12.93 2.93 -2.27
N LYS A 158 13.32 2.49 -3.46
CA LYS A 158 14.23 3.25 -4.33
C LYS A 158 13.51 4.31 -5.15
N GLY A 159 12.20 4.14 -5.34
CA GLY A 159 11.35 5.00 -6.16
C GLY A 159 9.99 4.36 -6.34
N TYR A 160 9.08 5.11 -6.94
CA TYR A 160 7.74 4.67 -7.31
C TYR A 160 7.31 5.44 -8.55
N GLN A 161 6.48 4.84 -9.39
CA GLN A 161 6.00 5.46 -10.61
C GLN A 161 4.50 5.23 -10.76
N ARG A 162 3.80 6.25 -11.22
CA ARG A 162 2.44 6.10 -11.73
C ARG A 162 2.49 5.60 -13.16
N LEU A 163 1.85 4.47 -13.40
CA LEU A 163 1.84 3.83 -14.72
C LEU A 163 0.64 4.24 -15.58
N SER A 164 -0.37 4.94 -15.08
CA SER A 164 -1.49 5.43 -15.89
C SER A 164 -1.14 6.79 -16.52
N GLN A 165 -1.61 7.10 -17.73
CA GLN A 165 -1.32 8.40 -18.38
C GLN A 165 -2.08 9.58 -17.76
N SER A 166 -3.28 9.39 -17.19
CA SER A 166 -4.08 10.48 -16.60
C SER A 166 -4.71 10.09 -15.26
N GLY A 167 -5.37 11.05 -14.58
CA GLY A 167 -6.14 10.80 -13.35
C GLY A 167 -7.27 9.76 -13.47
N ASP A 168 -7.56 9.28 -14.69
CA ASP A 168 -8.40 8.10 -14.90
C ASP A 168 -7.56 6.82 -14.70
N PRO A 169 -7.86 5.99 -13.67
CA PRO A 169 -7.18 4.72 -13.45
C PRO A 169 -7.45 3.67 -14.56
N ARG A 170 -8.34 3.95 -15.51
CA ARG A 170 -8.57 3.16 -16.74
C ARG A 170 -7.87 3.72 -17.97
N SER A 171 -7.15 4.84 -17.82
CA SER A 171 -6.34 5.39 -18.91
C SER A 171 -5.27 4.39 -19.35
N MET A 172 -4.75 4.59 -20.56
CA MET A 172 -3.69 3.74 -21.07
C MET A 172 -2.51 3.71 -20.09
N VAL A 173 -1.91 2.53 -19.98
CA VAL A 173 -0.66 2.39 -19.25
C VAL A 173 0.41 3.15 -20.04
N ASP A 174 1.13 4.02 -19.35
CA ASP A 174 2.36 4.60 -19.83
C ASP A 174 3.43 3.51 -19.89
N MET A 175 3.46 2.84 -21.03
CA MET A 175 4.54 1.93 -21.44
C MET A 175 5.52 2.64 -22.37
N ALA A 176 5.32 3.95 -22.57
CA ALA A 176 6.02 4.78 -23.53
C ALA A 176 7.19 5.47 -22.88
#